data_AF-A0A9Q0SCI0-F1
#
_entry.id   AF-A0A9Q0SCI0-F1
#
_cell.length_a   1.000
_cell.length_b   1.000
_cell.length_c   1.000
_cell.angle_alpha   90.00
_cell.angle_beta   90.00
_cell.angle_gamma   90.00
#
_symmetry.space_group_name_H-M   'P 1'
#
loop_
_entity.id
_entity.type
_entity.pdbx_description
1 polymer ?
#
loop_
_entity_poly.entity_id
_entity_poly.type
_entity_poly.pdbx_seq_one_letter_code
_entity_poly.pdbx_strand_id
1 'polypeptide(L)'
;MVSILYDEVFTLYDIEVGHFDQEVRNAKRQQLLSNVLMVVHDAYDTMLMHLYSNTVKSFKTSLEQSLNEGREYVASIHLCSQSCLREFDEGCEDAAIQQSGWNANKFRKRLICNMLSEVMAKYENQITHAIANTVESLLEASERNTWALVRDVFECNTEKAISEFSDAAASFELRSSEIDSQVHHLREFARNLLMMKAREEADAGRVLKLMMDRSKQVFDNYENSMPWYKLETNLDEIERKALSKSLRILSIMAAIRYDEMPDQIENVLYSSLMDRIVLNSSLQKTPMEAVLDLLALDTWEEVSQNSTTLLKPEDSKSLWMMFIEEIKPMVTDVKSHQDARKKTRSYAAAAAGVAVTGVAAVVAGPAVVVSLGIAIFRRAIMRM
;
A
#
# COMPACT_ATOMS: atom_id res chain seq x y z
N MET A 1 -31.29 -32.62 27.44
CA MET A 1 -31.55 -34.03 27.05
C MET A 1 -30.63 -35.00 27.80
N VAL A 2 -29.31 -34.79 27.82
CA VAL A 2 -28.37 -35.67 28.52
C VAL A 2 -28.56 -35.68 30.04
N SER A 3 -28.82 -34.52 30.67
CA SER A 3 -29.13 -34.44 32.11
C SER A 3 -30.41 -35.20 32.50
N ILE A 4 -31.43 -35.21 31.63
CA ILE A 4 -32.70 -35.88 31.91
C ILE A 4 -32.52 -37.40 31.91
N LEU A 5 -31.78 -37.93 30.93
CA LEU A 5 -31.46 -39.36 30.85
C LEU A 5 -30.62 -39.80 32.07
N TYR A 6 -29.72 -38.93 32.52
CA TYR A 6 -28.95 -39.17 33.73
C TYR A 6 -29.86 -39.29 34.96
N ASP A 7 -30.72 -38.31 35.20
CA ASP A 7 -31.59 -38.28 36.39
C ASP A 7 -32.58 -39.46 36.42
N GLU A 8 -33.11 -39.84 35.26
CA GLU A 8 -34.07 -40.96 35.13
C GLU A 8 -33.41 -42.32 35.45
N VAL A 9 -32.20 -42.57 34.96
CA VAL A 9 -31.44 -43.81 35.22
C VAL A 9 -31.13 -43.98 36.71
N PHE A 10 -30.73 -42.91 37.39
CA PHE A 10 -30.41 -42.98 38.82
C PHE A 10 -31.64 -43.11 39.71
N THR A 11 -32.75 -42.47 39.33
CA THR A 11 -34.01 -42.60 40.06
C THR A 11 -34.54 -44.04 40.00
N LEU A 12 -34.52 -44.65 38.82
CA LEU A 12 -34.91 -46.06 38.64
C LEU A 12 -34.00 -47.02 39.41
N TYR A 13 -32.69 -46.78 39.36
CA TYR A 13 -31.73 -47.57 40.12
C TYR A 13 -32.01 -47.51 41.63
N ASP A 14 -32.16 -46.30 42.18
CA ASP A 14 -32.34 -46.08 43.62
C ASP A 14 -33.65 -46.71 44.15
N ILE A 15 -34.70 -46.76 43.31
CA ILE A 15 -35.95 -47.47 43.62
C ILE A 15 -35.73 -49.00 43.66
N GLU A 16 -35.14 -49.57 42.61
CA GLU A 16 -35.03 -51.02 42.44
C GLU A 16 -34.14 -51.66 43.52
N VAL A 17 -33.02 -50.99 43.85
CA VAL A 17 -32.04 -51.57 44.78
C VAL A 17 -32.34 -51.27 46.25
N GLY A 18 -33.41 -50.57 46.59
CA GLY A 18 -33.71 -50.05 47.94
C GLY A 18 -33.76 -51.10 49.07
N HIS A 19 -33.76 -52.39 48.77
CA HIS A 19 -33.76 -53.51 49.70
C HIS A 19 -32.38 -54.13 49.99
N PHE A 20 -31.32 -53.75 49.26
CA PHE A 20 -29.96 -54.27 49.45
C PHE A 20 -29.16 -53.52 50.53
N ASP A 21 -27.97 -54.03 50.89
CA ASP A 21 -27.07 -53.34 51.81
C ASP A 21 -26.60 -51.97 51.28
N GLN A 22 -26.56 -50.96 52.16
CA GLN A 22 -26.26 -49.57 51.78
C GLN A 22 -24.87 -49.40 51.17
N GLU A 23 -23.84 -50.08 51.70
CA GLU A 23 -22.48 -49.96 51.18
C GLU A 23 -22.37 -50.57 49.78
N VAL A 24 -23.02 -51.73 49.58
CA VAL A 24 -23.08 -52.40 48.29
C VAL A 24 -23.83 -51.53 47.25
N ARG A 25 -24.96 -50.94 47.63
CA ARG A 25 -25.73 -50.02 46.77
C ARG A 25 -24.89 -48.81 46.38
N ASN A 26 -24.24 -48.17 47.35
CA ASN A 26 -23.41 -47.00 47.08
C ASN A 26 -22.26 -47.34 46.12
N ALA A 27 -21.57 -48.47 46.34
CA ALA A 27 -20.49 -48.90 45.45
C ALA A 27 -20.98 -49.19 44.03
N LYS A 28 -22.12 -49.87 43.88
CA LYS A 28 -22.72 -50.18 42.57
C LYS A 28 -23.28 -48.95 41.87
N ARG A 29 -23.84 -48.00 42.62
CA ARG A 29 -24.28 -46.70 42.11
C ARG A 29 -23.12 -45.89 41.53
N GLN A 30 -21.97 -45.89 42.19
CA GLN A 30 -20.75 -45.24 41.67
C GLN A 30 -20.20 -45.94 40.41
N GLN A 31 -20.28 -47.28 40.36
CA GLN A 31 -19.91 -48.03 39.16
C GLN A 31 -20.83 -47.69 37.96
N LEU A 32 -22.15 -47.62 38.21
CA LEU A 32 -23.14 -47.20 37.21
C LEU A 32 -22.86 -45.77 36.73
N LEU A 33 -22.54 -44.86 37.65
CA LEU A 33 -22.15 -43.48 37.35
C LEU A 33 -20.98 -43.39 36.40
N SER A 34 -19.89 -44.11 36.68
CA SER A 34 -18.73 -44.12 35.78
C SER A 34 -19.09 -44.63 34.38
N ASN A 35 -19.94 -45.66 34.27
CA ASN A 35 -20.34 -46.22 32.99
C ASN A 35 -21.24 -45.28 32.19
N VAL A 36 -22.23 -44.67 32.83
CA VAL A 36 -23.14 -43.71 32.19
C VAL A 36 -22.34 -42.50 31.70
N LEU A 37 -21.46 -41.94 32.54
CA LEU A 37 -20.59 -40.83 32.17
C LEU A 37 -19.70 -41.17 30.97
N MET A 38 -19.12 -42.35 30.91
CA MET A 38 -18.31 -42.78 29.76
C MET A 38 -19.13 -42.85 28.47
N VAL A 39 -20.38 -43.32 28.53
CA VAL A 39 -21.26 -43.42 27.36
C VAL A 39 -21.73 -42.06 26.86
N VAL A 40 -22.04 -41.12 27.77
CA VAL A 40 -22.59 -39.81 27.40
C VAL A 40 -21.51 -38.75 27.12
N HIS A 41 -20.24 -39.02 27.42
CA HIS A 41 -19.13 -38.10 27.18
C HIS A 41 -19.00 -37.72 25.70
N ASP A 42 -19.07 -38.70 24.79
CA ASP A 42 -18.97 -38.44 23.35
C ASP A 42 -20.11 -37.55 22.84
N ALA A 43 -21.31 -37.71 23.41
CA ALA A 43 -22.45 -36.85 23.10
C ALA A 43 -22.25 -35.42 23.62
N TYR A 44 -21.67 -35.27 24.82
CA TYR A 44 -21.31 -33.97 25.39
C TYR A 44 -20.27 -33.24 24.52
N ASP A 45 -19.18 -33.92 24.14
CA ASP A 45 -18.14 -33.34 23.27
C ASP A 45 -18.69 -32.94 21.89
N THR A 46 -19.55 -33.78 21.31
CA THR A 46 -20.22 -33.47 20.03
C THR A 46 -21.10 -32.22 20.15
N MET A 47 -21.83 -32.08 21.26
CA MET A 47 -22.68 -30.92 21.52
C MET A 47 -21.85 -29.64 21.69
N LEU A 48 -20.75 -29.69 22.44
CA LEU A 48 -19.82 -28.56 22.57
C LEU A 48 -19.18 -28.17 21.23
N MET A 49 -18.79 -29.15 20.41
CA MET A 49 -18.24 -28.90 19.08
C MET A 49 -19.27 -28.21 18.17
N HIS A 50 -20.53 -28.63 18.23
CA HIS A 50 -21.61 -28.02 17.48
C HIS A 50 -21.89 -26.58 17.93
N LEU A 51 -21.99 -26.34 19.25
CA LEU A 51 -22.13 -25.00 19.82
C LEU A 51 -20.99 -24.09 19.36
N TYR A 52 -19.74 -24.54 19.56
CA TYR A 52 -18.54 -23.82 19.10
C TYR A 52 -18.61 -23.47 17.61
N SER A 53 -18.94 -24.44 16.75
CA SER A 53 -18.95 -24.22 15.29
C SER A 53 -20.03 -23.23 14.87
N ASN A 54 -21.22 -23.32 15.49
CA ASN A 54 -22.31 -22.39 15.24
C ASN A 54 -22.00 -20.98 15.73
N THR A 55 -21.41 -20.84 16.92
CA THR A 55 -21.04 -19.55 17.47
C THR A 55 -19.98 -18.86 16.62
N VAL A 56 -18.93 -19.59 16.17
CA VAL A 56 -17.92 -19.03 15.25
C VAL A 56 -18.57 -18.52 13.97
N LYS A 57 -19.48 -19.30 13.39
CA LYS A 57 -20.20 -18.89 12.17
C LYS A 57 -21.09 -17.68 12.42
N SER A 58 -21.84 -17.68 13.52
CA SER A 58 -22.72 -16.59 13.94
C SER A 58 -21.92 -15.28 14.09
N PHE A 59 -20.82 -15.33 14.84
CA PHE A 59 -19.92 -14.19 15.03
C PHE A 59 -19.48 -13.57 13.70
N LYS A 60 -18.99 -14.40 12.77
CA LYS A 60 -18.55 -13.92 11.46
C LYS A 60 -19.67 -13.23 10.70
N THR A 61 -20.84 -13.86 10.61
CA THR A 61 -21.99 -13.31 9.88
C THR A 61 -22.52 -12.03 10.50
N SER A 62 -22.63 -11.98 11.83
CA SER A 62 -23.12 -10.81 12.55
C SER A 62 -22.15 -9.64 12.48
N LEU A 63 -20.84 -9.91 12.58
CA LEU A 63 -19.82 -8.88 12.43
C LEU A 63 -19.84 -8.30 11.02
N GLU A 64 -19.85 -9.15 9.98
CA GLU A 64 -19.91 -8.69 8.58
C GLU A 64 -21.16 -7.86 8.31
N GLN A 65 -22.33 -8.31 8.76
CA GLN A 65 -23.57 -7.55 8.64
C GLN A 65 -23.47 -6.19 9.35
N SER A 66 -22.93 -6.16 10.57
CA SER A 66 -22.78 -4.94 11.36
C SER A 66 -21.93 -3.89 10.68
N LEU A 67 -20.82 -4.32 10.08
CA LEU A 67 -19.91 -3.45 9.35
C LEU A 67 -20.55 -2.92 8.05
N ASN A 68 -21.32 -3.75 7.35
CA ASN A 68 -22.04 -3.34 6.15
C ASN A 68 -23.16 -2.32 6.43
N GLU A 69 -23.74 -2.35 7.64
CA GLU A 69 -24.73 -1.38 8.12
C GLU A 69 -24.11 -0.04 8.56
N GLY A 70 -22.78 0.11 8.43
CA GLY A 70 -22.06 1.34 8.74
C GLY A 70 -21.92 1.61 10.24
N ARG A 71 -22.10 0.59 11.10
CA ARG A 71 -21.84 0.72 12.53
C ARG A 71 -20.35 0.92 12.79
N GLU A 72 -20.04 1.60 13.90
CA GLU A 72 -18.68 1.77 14.37
C GLU A 72 -18.02 0.39 14.62
N TYR A 73 -16.75 0.28 14.20
CA TYR A 73 -16.01 -0.99 14.15
C TYR A 73 -15.91 -1.63 15.54
N VAL A 74 -15.41 -0.85 16.51
CA VAL A 74 -15.17 -1.29 17.88
C VAL A 74 -16.47 -1.70 18.56
N ALA A 75 -17.50 -0.85 18.49
CA ALA A 75 -18.82 -1.15 19.04
C ALA A 75 -19.44 -2.43 18.45
N SER A 76 -19.30 -2.63 17.14
CA SER A 76 -19.75 -3.86 16.46
C SER A 76 -19.05 -5.10 17.00
N ILE A 77 -17.72 -5.04 17.18
CA ILE A 77 -16.94 -6.16 17.70
C ILE A 77 -17.33 -6.46 19.15
N HIS A 78 -17.48 -5.44 20.01
CA HIS A 78 -17.94 -5.65 21.40
C HIS A 78 -19.31 -6.32 21.46
N LEU A 79 -20.28 -5.84 20.69
CA LEU A 79 -21.64 -6.40 20.71
C LEU A 79 -21.65 -7.85 20.20
N CYS A 80 -20.99 -8.13 19.08
CA CYS A 80 -20.94 -9.48 18.51
C CYS A 80 -20.19 -10.45 19.43
N SER A 81 -19.03 -10.06 19.95
CA SER A 81 -18.23 -10.92 20.85
C SER A 81 -18.99 -11.25 22.13
N GLN A 82 -19.58 -10.26 22.80
CA GLN A 82 -20.34 -10.46 24.03
C GLN A 82 -21.58 -11.33 23.81
N SER A 83 -22.35 -11.10 22.73
CA SER A 83 -23.52 -11.93 22.43
C SER A 83 -23.11 -13.38 22.16
N CYS A 84 -22.08 -13.58 21.34
CA CYS A 84 -21.60 -14.91 20.99
C CYS A 84 -21.00 -15.66 22.18
N LEU A 85 -20.23 -15.00 23.04
CA LEU A 85 -19.70 -15.61 24.26
C LEU A 85 -20.81 -16.00 25.21
N ARG A 86 -21.80 -15.13 25.42
CA ARG A 86 -22.97 -15.44 26.26
C ARG A 86 -23.77 -16.62 25.72
N GLU A 87 -24.10 -16.62 24.42
CA GLU A 87 -24.84 -17.72 23.79
C GLU A 87 -24.10 -19.05 23.90
N PHE A 88 -22.77 -19.02 23.78
CA PHE A 88 -21.94 -20.20 23.96
C PHE A 88 -21.93 -20.67 25.42
N ASP A 89 -21.75 -19.75 26.37
CA ASP A 89 -21.69 -20.06 27.80
C ASP A 89 -23.05 -20.62 28.29
N GLU A 90 -24.17 -20.00 27.91
CA GLU A 90 -25.54 -20.50 28.18
C GLU A 90 -25.76 -21.90 27.59
N GLY A 91 -25.38 -22.12 26.32
CA GLY A 91 -25.49 -23.43 25.69
C GLY A 91 -24.61 -24.50 26.36
N CYS A 92 -23.48 -24.12 26.94
CA CYS A 92 -22.61 -25.03 27.71
C CYS A 92 -23.20 -25.36 29.08
N GLU A 93 -23.87 -24.41 29.73
CA GLU A 93 -24.59 -24.64 30.99
C GLU A 93 -25.75 -25.62 30.81
N ASP A 94 -26.52 -25.46 29.73
CA ASP A 94 -27.60 -26.41 29.35
C ASP A 94 -27.09 -27.82 29.05
N ALA A 95 -25.81 -27.93 28.66
CA ALA A 95 -25.13 -29.18 28.37
C ALA A 95 -24.49 -29.84 29.62
N ALA A 96 -24.33 -29.10 30.72
CA ALA A 96 -23.54 -29.52 31.85
C ALA A 96 -24.20 -30.67 32.64
N ILE A 97 -23.39 -31.64 33.06
CA ILE A 97 -23.80 -32.71 33.97
C ILE A 97 -23.08 -32.48 35.29
N GLN A 98 -23.81 -32.08 36.33
CA GLN A 98 -23.22 -31.60 37.59
C GLN A 98 -22.26 -32.62 38.23
N GLN A 99 -22.53 -33.92 38.11
CA GLN A 99 -21.73 -34.98 38.72
C GLN A 99 -20.50 -35.40 37.91
N SER A 100 -20.29 -34.86 36.70
CA SER A 100 -19.22 -35.30 35.81
C SER A 100 -17.89 -34.59 36.03
N GLY A 101 -17.92 -33.34 36.53
CA GLY A 101 -16.75 -32.46 36.63
C GLY A 101 -16.22 -31.96 35.27
N TRP A 102 -16.94 -32.19 34.17
CA TRP A 102 -16.54 -31.72 32.84
C TRP A 102 -16.72 -30.20 32.71
N ASN A 103 -15.91 -29.57 31.86
CA ASN A 103 -16.01 -28.14 31.59
C ASN A 103 -15.73 -27.82 30.12
N ALA A 104 -16.33 -26.73 29.64
CA ALA A 104 -16.19 -26.27 28.27
C ALA A 104 -14.96 -25.36 28.03
N ASN A 105 -14.06 -25.20 29.01
CA ASN A 105 -12.98 -24.20 28.98
C ASN A 105 -12.09 -24.33 27.73
N LYS A 106 -11.80 -25.56 27.30
CA LYS A 106 -11.03 -25.82 26.09
C LYS A 106 -11.72 -25.28 24.83
N PHE A 107 -13.03 -25.50 24.72
CA PHE A 107 -13.82 -25.02 23.59
C PHE A 107 -14.03 -23.50 23.66
N ARG A 108 -14.27 -22.95 24.85
CA ARG A 108 -14.38 -21.50 25.08
C ARG A 108 -13.10 -20.77 24.70
N LYS A 109 -11.94 -21.26 25.13
CA LYS A 109 -10.64 -20.68 24.75
C LYS A 109 -10.42 -20.73 23.24
N ARG A 110 -10.75 -21.86 22.60
CA ARG A 110 -10.65 -22.00 21.14
C ARG A 110 -11.59 -21.04 20.40
N LEU A 111 -12.81 -20.85 20.91
CA LEU A 111 -13.78 -19.91 20.37
C LEU A 111 -13.23 -18.47 20.39
N ILE A 112 -12.71 -18.03 21.54
CA ILE A 112 -12.07 -16.72 21.69
C ILE A 112 -10.93 -16.54 20.67
N CYS A 113 -10.03 -17.51 20.56
CA CYS A 113 -8.92 -17.42 19.61
C CYS A 113 -9.41 -17.24 18.16
N ASN A 114 -10.45 -17.95 17.73
CA ASN A 114 -10.96 -17.79 16.37
C ASN A 114 -11.65 -16.44 16.14
N MET A 115 -12.45 -15.98 17.10
CA MET A 115 -13.11 -14.67 16.99
C MET A 115 -12.07 -13.56 16.92
N LEU A 116 -11.01 -13.64 17.72
CA LEU A 116 -9.88 -12.72 17.66
C LEU A 116 -9.16 -12.78 16.33
N SER A 117 -8.89 -13.97 15.78
CA SER A 117 -8.26 -14.11 14.46
C SER A 117 -9.12 -13.49 13.34
N GLU A 118 -10.45 -13.62 13.41
CA GLU A 118 -11.35 -12.93 12.48
C GLU A 118 -11.27 -11.41 12.65
N VAL A 119 -11.27 -10.90 13.89
CA VAL A 119 -11.08 -9.46 14.18
C VAL A 119 -9.73 -8.96 13.68
N MET A 120 -8.64 -9.71 13.89
CA MET A 120 -7.32 -9.35 13.38
C MET A 120 -7.30 -9.27 11.86
N ALA A 121 -7.85 -10.27 11.17
CA ALA A 121 -7.92 -10.26 9.71
C ALA A 121 -8.70 -9.05 9.18
N LYS A 122 -9.72 -8.59 9.92
CA LYS A 122 -10.47 -7.38 9.59
C LYS A 122 -9.61 -6.11 9.71
N TYR A 123 -8.82 -5.96 10.77
CA TYR A 123 -7.88 -4.85 10.90
C TYR A 123 -6.72 -4.91 9.90
N GLU A 124 -6.18 -6.10 9.61
CA GLU A 124 -5.18 -6.29 8.55
C GLU A 124 -5.70 -5.81 7.19
N ASN A 125 -6.95 -6.12 6.87
CA ASN A 125 -7.60 -5.65 5.65
C ASN A 125 -7.82 -4.12 5.65
N GLN A 126 -8.20 -3.54 6.79
CA GLN A 126 -8.36 -2.08 6.93
C GLN A 126 -7.03 -1.34 6.72
N ILE A 127 -5.95 -1.82 7.35
CA ILE A 127 -4.59 -1.31 7.16
C ILE A 127 -4.19 -1.45 5.68
N THR A 128 -4.45 -2.61 5.08
CA THR A 128 -4.15 -2.87 3.67
C THR A 128 -4.85 -1.86 2.76
N HIS A 129 -6.15 -1.66 2.94
CA HIS A 129 -6.92 -0.71 2.12
C HIS A 129 -6.45 0.75 2.30
N ALA A 130 -6.18 1.16 3.54
CA ALA A 130 -5.77 2.53 3.83
C ALA A 130 -4.36 2.87 3.35
N ILE A 131 -3.42 1.92 3.50
CA ILE A 131 -2.01 2.15 3.21
C ILE A 131 -1.69 1.86 1.74
N ALA A 132 -2.15 0.74 1.16
CA ALA A 132 -1.69 0.28 -0.14
C ALA A 132 -1.86 1.33 -1.26
N ASN A 133 -3.10 1.81 -1.46
CA ASN A 133 -3.40 2.76 -2.52
C ASN A 133 -2.76 4.14 -2.27
N THR A 134 -2.72 4.56 -1.01
CA THR A 134 -2.15 5.86 -0.63
C THR A 134 -0.64 5.87 -0.89
N VAL A 135 0.07 4.81 -0.48
CA VAL A 135 1.51 4.68 -0.71
C VAL A 135 1.83 4.62 -2.20
N GLU A 136 1.07 3.83 -2.98
CA GLU A 136 1.21 3.77 -4.44
C GLU A 136 1.10 5.18 -5.05
N SER A 137 0.02 5.90 -4.74
CA SER A 137 -0.20 7.26 -5.27
C SER A 137 0.90 8.26 -4.88
N LEU A 138 1.42 8.19 -3.66
CA LEU A 138 2.48 9.08 -3.17
C LEU A 138 3.83 8.79 -3.83
N LEU A 139 4.12 7.51 -4.08
CA LEU A 139 5.33 7.08 -4.77
C LEU A 139 5.27 7.44 -6.27
N GLU A 140 4.13 7.26 -6.93
CA GLU A 140 3.91 7.71 -8.32
C GLU A 140 4.05 9.24 -8.47
N ALA A 141 3.54 10.00 -7.50
CA ALA A 141 3.68 11.45 -7.48
C ALA A 141 5.15 11.89 -7.42
N SER A 142 6.00 11.11 -6.73
CA SER A 142 7.47 11.29 -6.66
C SER A 142 7.88 12.73 -6.28
N GLU A 143 7.21 13.30 -5.29
CA GLU A 143 7.52 14.62 -4.75
C GLU A 143 8.66 14.54 -3.71
N ARG A 144 9.29 15.67 -3.40
CA ARG A 144 10.42 15.69 -2.45
C ARG A 144 10.06 15.20 -1.05
N ASN A 145 8.81 15.39 -0.64
CA ASN A 145 8.27 14.99 0.65
C ASN A 145 7.55 13.63 0.60
N THR A 146 7.64 12.86 -0.50
CA THR A 146 6.95 11.57 -0.66
C THR A 146 7.14 10.66 0.55
N TRP A 147 8.37 10.43 0.99
CA TRP A 147 8.63 9.54 2.13
C TRP A 147 8.14 10.08 3.48
N ALA A 148 8.11 11.40 3.67
CA ALA A 148 7.53 12.01 4.86
C ALA A 148 6.01 11.83 4.91
N LEU A 149 5.33 12.02 3.77
CA LEU A 149 3.88 11.77 3.66
C LEU A 149 3.55 10.28 3.82
N VAL A 150 4.35 9.39 3.24
CA VAL A 150 4.20 7.93 3.41
C VAL A 150 4.34 7.54 4.88
N ARG A 151 5.28 8.14 5.62
CA ARG A 151 5.45 7.92 7.07
C ARG A 151 4.23 8.34 7.85
N ASP A 152 3.75 9.56 7.64
CA ASP A 152 2.59 10.11 8.35
C ASP A 152 1.34 9.25 8.13
N VAL A 153 1.07 8.87 6.87
CA VAL A 153 -0.03 7.96 6.52
C VAL A 153 0.15 6.61 7.20
N PHE A 154 1.35 6.03 7.16
CA PHE A 154 1.64 4.75 7.77
C PHE A 154 1.43 4.77 9.29
N GLU A 155 2.03 5.74 9.99
CA GLU A 155 1.97 5.86 11.44
C GLU A 155 0.55 6.14 11.92
N CYS A 156 -0.14 7.10 11.30
CA CYS A 156 -1.51 7.46 11.66
C CYS A 156 -2.48 6.28 11.51
N ASN A 157 -2.43 5.57 10.38
CA ASN A 157 -3.34 4.43 10.15
C ASN A 157 -2.98 3.22 11.02
N THR A 158 -1.70 2.95 11.25
CA THR A 158 -1.25 1.82 12.06
C THR A 158 -1.60 2.04 13.54
N GLU A 159 -1.30 3.22 14.09
CA GLU A 159 -1.62 3.52 15.50
C GLU A 159 -3.13 3.60 15.74
N LYS A 160 -3.90 4.14 14.78
CA LYS A 160 -5.36 4.07 14.84
C LYS A 160 -5.87 2.63 14.90
N ALA A 161 -5.42 1.77 13.98
CA ALA A 161 -5.83 0.37 13.94
C ALA A 161 -5.41 -0.39 15.21
N ILE A 162 -4.20 -0.14 15.74
CA ILE A 162 -3.72 -0.74 16.99
C ILE A 162 -4.58 -0.30 18.18
N SER A 163 -4.93 0.98 18.27
CA SER A 163 -5.78 1.51 19.33
C SER A 163 -7.19 0.90 19.27
N GLU A 164 -7.81 0.90 18.10
CA GLU A 164 -9.14 0.32 17.88
C GLU A 164 -9.15 -1.19 18.15
N PHE A 165 -8.12 -1.91 17.71
CA PHE A 165 -7.95 -3.34 17.99
C PHE A 165 -7.81 -3.60 19.49
N SER A 166 -6.98 -2.81 20.20
CA SER A 166 -6.75 -3.00 21.64
C SER A 166 -8.02 -2.79 22.46
N ASP A 167 -8.83 -1.79 22.09
CA ASP A 167 -10.15 -1.55 22.69
C ASP A 167 -11.10 -2.72 22.42
N ALA A 168 -11.24 -3.11 21.14
CA ALA A 168 -12.06 -4.24 20.75
C ALA A 168 -11.61 -5.56 21.42
N ALA A 169 -10.30 -5.77 21.60
CA ALA A 169 -9.72 -6.96 22.20
C ALA A 169 -10.08 -7.09 23.70
N ALA A 170 -10.40 -5.99 24.37
CA ALA A 170 -10.82 -5.99 25.77
C ALA A 170 -12.12 -6.79 26.00
N SER A 171 -12.94 -6.96 24.95
CA SER A 171 -14.16 -7.80 25.01
C SER A 171 -13.90 -9.30 25.21
N PHE A 172 -12.70 -9.78 24.88
CA PHE A 172 -12.37 -11.20 24.87
C PHE A 172 -11.75 -11.72 26.17
N GLU A 173 -11.73 -10.89 27.24
CA GLU A 173 -11.22 -11.25 28.58
C GLU A 173 -9.78 -11.82 28.56
N LEU A 174 -8.97 -11.41 27.59
CA LEU A 174 -7.60 -11.86 27.43
C LEU A 174 -6.65 -11.21 28.45
N ARG A 175 -5.50 -11.85 28.67
CA ARG A 175 -4.40 -11.20 29.40
C ARG A 175 -3.79 -10.10 28.54
N SER A 176 -3.27 -9.06 29.19
CA SER A 176 -2.55 -7.97 28.50
C SER A 176 -1.45 -8.50 27.59
N SER A 177 -0.65 -9.47 28.03
CA SER A 177 0.43 -10.06 27.22
C SER A 177 -0.05 -10.76 25.94
N GLU A 178 -1.27 -11.31 25.93
CA GLU A 178 -1.86 -11.94 24.75
C GLU A 178 -2.31 -10.85 23.75
N ILE A 179 -2.89 -9.76 24.23
CA ILE A 179 -3.23 -8.59 23.42
C ILE A 179 -1.96 -7.94 22.84
N ASP A 180 -0.93 -7.75 23.67
CA ASP A 180 0.36 -7.18 23.28
C ASP A 180 1.02 -7.99 22.13
N SER A 181 0.92 -9.31 22.17
CA SER A 181 1.41 -10.19 21.10
C SER A 181 0.67 -9.95 19.78
N GLN A 182 -0.64 -9.72 19.82
CA GLN A 182 -1.43 -9.44 18.60
C GLN A 182 -1.19 -8.02 18.08
N VAL A 183 -1.02 -7.05 18.98
CA VAL A 183 -0.61 -5.68 18.62
C VAL A 183 0.75 -5.69 17.93
N HIS A 184 1.71 -6.47 18.45
CA HIS A 184 3.00 -6.66 17.80
C HIS A 184 2.85 -7.26 16.39
N HIS A 185 2.00 -8.29 16.24
CA HIS A 185 1.72 -8.89 14.93
C HIS A 185 1.14 -7.87 13.94
N LEU A 186 0.18 -7.04 14.35
CA LEU A 186 -0.39 -5.99 13.50
C LEU A 186 0.65 -4.95 13.08
N ARG A 187 1.54 -4.56 14.00
CA ARG A 187 2.63 -3.61 13.70
C ARG A 187 3.63 -4.20 12.69
N GLU A 188 3.96 -5.48 12.83
CA GLU A 188 4.83 -6.20 11.91
C GLU A 188 4.15 -6.39 10.53
N PHE A 189 2.87 -6.75 10.51
CA PHE A 189 2.07 -6.85 9.29
C PHE A 189 2.06 -5.53 8.51
N ALA A 190 1.77 -4.42 9.18
CA ALA A 190 1.77 -3.09 8.56
C ALA A 190 3.14 -2.76 7.97
N ARG A 191 4.22 -3.00 8.71
CA ARG A 191 5.60 -2.76 8.24
C ARG A 191 5.93 -3.59 7.01
N ASN A 192 5.58 -4.87 7.01
CA ASN A 192 5.79 -5.78 5.89
C ASN A 192 4.98 -5.36 4.65
N LEU A 193 3.75 -4.89 4.84
CA LEU A 193 2.92 -4.35 3.77
C LEU A 193 3.56 -3.10 3.14
N LEU A 194 4.05 -2.16 3.95
CA LEU A 194 4.75 -0.98 3.44
C LEU A 194 5.98 -1.37 2.62
N MET A 195 6.79 -2.32 3.13
CA MET A 195 7.96 -2.84 2.42
C MET A 195 7.57 -3.51 1.10
N MET A 196 6.51 -4.31 1.09
CA MET A 196 5.99 -4.96 -0.11
C MET A 196 5.58 -3.93 -1.16
N LYS A 197 4.76 -2.94 -0.78
CA LYS A 197 4.27 -1.89 -1.68
C LYS A 197 5.41 -1.03 -2.23
N ALA A 198 6.36 -0.66 -1.38
CA ALA A 198 7.54 0.09 -1.81
C ALA A 198 8.39 -0.70 -2.82
N ARG A 199 8.52 -2.04 -2.66
CA ARG A 199 9.22 -2.90 -3.62
C ARG A 199 8.47 -3.05 -4.93
N GLU A 200 7.14 -3.15 -4.89
CA GLU A 200 6.30 -3.18 -6.09
C GLU A 200 6.49 -1.89 -6.91
N GLU A 201 6.46 -0.72 -6.29
CA GLU A 201 6.66 0.56 -7.00
C GLU A 201 8.10 0.81 -7.44
N ALA A 202 9.07 0.23 -6.76
CA ALA A 202 10.48 0.25 -7.16
C ALA A 202 10.81 -0.78 -8.27
N ASP A 203 9.83 -1.48 -8.84
CA ASP A 203 10.06 -2.35 -9.99
C ASP A 203 10.68 -1.57 -11.17
N ALA A 204 11.71 -2.14 -11.78
CA ALA A 204 12.48 -1.53 -12.86
C ALA A 204 11.60 -1.00 -14.01
N GLY A 205 10.57 -1.77 -14.40
CA GLY A 205 9.66 -1.36 -15.48
C GLY A 205 8.76 -0.19 -15.08
N ARG A 206 8.25 -0.19 -13.84
CA ARG A 206 7.45 0.92 -13.30
C ARG A 206 8.27 2.20 -13.17
N VAL A 207 9.47 2.10 -12.61
CA VAL A 207 10.38 3.23 -12.41
C VAL A 207 10.75 3.87 -13.75
N LEU A 208 11.15 3.06 -14.75
CA LEU A 208 11.48 3.56 -16.08
C LEU A 208 10.29 4.28 -16.72
N LYS A 209 9.09 3.68 -16.64
CA LYS A 209 7.86 4.30 -17.15
C LYS A 209 7.59 5.64 -16.47
N LEU A 210 7.68 5.73 -15.14
CA LEU A 210 7.49 6.98 -14.40
C LEU A 210 8.50 8.06 -14.80
N MET A 211 9.76 7.69 -14.99
CA MET A 211 10.80 8.61 -15.47
C MET A 211 10.47 9.14 -16.89
N MET A 212 10.01 8.26 -17.78
CA MET A 212 9.58 8.64 -19.13
C MET A 212 8.36 9.57 -19.10
N ASP A 213 7.32 9.21 -18.35
CA ASP A 213 6.11 10.02 -18.21
C ASP A 213 6.41 11.42 -17.64
N ARG A 214 7.30 11.48 -16.63
CA ARG A 214 7.71 12.75 -16.02
C ARG A 214 8.51 13.63 -16.97
N SER A 215 9.40 13.03 -17.75
CA SER A 215 10.17 13.73 -18.77
C SER A 215 9.27 14.27 -19.87
N LYS A 216 8.33 13.44 -20.32
CA LYS A 216 7.34 13.81 -21.31
C LYS A 216 6.50 15.00 -20.86
N GLN A 217 6.02 14.98 -19.61
CA GLN A 217 5.31 16.11 -19.03
C GLN A 217 6.14 17.41 -19.04
N VAL A 218 7.46 17.34 -18.85
CA VAL A 218 8.34 18.53 -18.92
C VAL A 218 8.41 19.07 -20.35
N PHE A 219 8.57 18.20 -21.34
CA PHE A 219 8.62 18.61 -22.75
C PHE A 219 7.28 19.12 -23.26
N ASP A 220 6.17 18.44 -22.95
CA ASP A 220 4.82 18.86 -23.34
C ASP A 220 4.49 20.23 -22.73
N ASN A 221 4.83 20.45 -21.46
CA ASN A 221 4.67 21.76 -20.82
C ASN A 221 5.51 22.83 -21.52
N TYR A 222 6.72 22.52 -21.95
CA TYR A 222 7.55 23.45 -22.73
C TYR A 222 6.90 23.76 -24.08
N GLU A 223 6.41 22.76 -24.82
CA GLU A 223 5.78 22.99 -26.12
C GLU A 223 4.48 23.82 -26.02
N ASN A 224 3.65 23.53 -25.02
CA ASN A 224 2.38 24.20 -24.80
C ASN A 224 2.50 25.61 -24.21
N SER A 225 3.50 25.84 -23.35
CA SER A 225 3.68 27.14 -22.68
C SER A 225 4.48 28.14 -23.51
N MET A 226 5.18 27.70 -24.56
CA MET A 226 6.10 28.56 -25.32
C MET A 226 5.39 29.23 -26.50
N PRO A 227 5.14 30.55 -26.46
CA PRO A 227 4.58 31.26 -27.59
C PRO A 227 5.59 31.26 -28.75
N TRP A 228 5.10 31.21 -30.00
CA TRP A 228 5.93 31.17 -31.22
C TRP A 228 6.95 32.32 -31.34
N TYR A 229 6.81 33.41 -30.56
CA TYR A 229 7.66 34.59 -30.58
C TYR A 229 8.70 34.67 -29.45
N LYS A 230 8.62 33.84 -28.40
CA LYS A 230 9.59 33.83 -27.29
C LYS A 230 10.71 32.83 -27.62
N LEU A 231 11.97 33.24 -27.51
CA LEU A 231 13.14 32.49 -27.99
C LEU A 231 14.15 32.13 -26.89
N GLU A 232 13.91 32.58 -25.66
CA GLU A 232 14.98 32.65 -24.64
C GLU A 232 15.19 31.37 -23.83
N THR A 233 14.36 30.35 -23.98
CA THR A 233 14.54 29.14 -23.18
C THR A 233 15.59 28.24 -23.82
N ASN A 234 16.72 28.08 -23.13
CA ASN A 234 17.77 27.14 -23.52
C ASN A 234 17.20 25.73 -23.51
N LEU A 235 17.17 25.06 -24.67
CA LEU A 235 16.67 23.69 -24.76
C LEU A 235 17.44 22.75 -23.83
N ASP A 236 18.74 23.01 -23.65
CA ASP A 236 19.61 22.31 -22.71
C ASP A 236 19.14 22.46 -21.26
N GLU A 237 18.49 23.56 -20.90
CA GLU A 237 17.92 23.77 -19.56
C GLU A 237 16.64 22.94 -19.37
N ILE A 238 15.82 22.82 -20.42
CA ILE A 238 14.63 21.97 -20.41
C ILE A 238 15.00 20.49 -20.35
N GLU A 239 15.98 20.08 -21.16
CA GLU A 239 16.55 18.73 -21.12
C GLU A 239 17.13 18.44 -19.73
N ARG A 240 17.95 19.35 -19.18
CA ARG A 240 18.48 19.25 -17.81
C ARG A 240 17.38 19.12 -16.76
N LYS A 241 16.28 19.87 -16.90
CA LYS A 241 15.13 19.81 -16.00
C LYS A 241 14.38 18.47 -16.09
N ALA A 242 14.21 17.92 -17.29
CA ALA A 242 13.60 16.61 -17.49
C ALA A 242 14.45 15.52 -16.83
N LEU A 243 15.75 15.50 -17.13
CA LEU A 243 16.73 14.58 -16.54
C LEU A 243 16.79 14.67 -15.01
N SER A 244 16.82 15.89 -14.45
CA SER A 244 16.78 16.09 -12.98
C SER A 244 15.49 15.55 -12.37
N LYS A 245 14.33 15.80 -12.97
CA LYS A 245 13.07 15.25 -12.46
C LYS A 245 13.06 13.72 -12.48
N SER A 246 13.65 13.09 -13.50
CA SER A 246 13.78 11.63 -13.59
C SER A 246 14.79 11.07 -12.59
N LEU A 247 15.93 11.73 -12.34
CA LEU A 247 16.87 11.33 -11.30
C LEU A 247 16.26 11.39 -9.91
N ARG A 248 15.38 12.36 -9.66
CA ARG A 248 14.64 12.41 -8.39
C ARG A 248 13.75 11.18 -8.20
N ILE A 249 13.08 10.70 -9.25
CA ILE A 249 12.30 9.47 -9.18
C ILE A 249 13.20 8.30 -8.77
N LEU A 250 14.37 8.14 -9.41
CA LEU A 250 15.34 7.11 -9.02
C LEU A 250 15.78 7.24 -7.56
N SER A 251 16.07 8.46 -7.09
CA SER A 251 16.45 8.68 -5.69
C SER A 251 15.33 8.34 -4.71
N ILE A 252 14.07 8.63 -5.05
CA ILE A 252 12.92 8.28 -4.22
C ILE A 252 12.76 6.76 -4.16
N MET A 253 12.90 6.08 -5.30
CA MET A 253 12.70 4.64 -5.42
C MET A 253 13.91 3.81 -4.98
N ALA A 254 15.05 4.43 -4.66
CA ALA A 254 16.26 3.72 -4.28
C ALA A 254 16.23 3.12 -2.88
N ALA A 255 15.55 3.76 -1.93
CA ALA A 255 15.47 3.28 -0.56
C ALA A 255 14.23 3.78 0.18
N ILE A 256 13.73 2.97 1.12
CA ILE A 256 12.71 3.37 2.09
C ILE A 256 13.36 4.25 3.15
N ARG A 257 12.95 5.52 3.21
CA ARG A 257 13.42 6.49 4.21
C ARG A 257 12.48 6.50 5.42
N TYR A 258 12.60 5.48 6.27
CA TYR A 258 11.76 5.35 7.46
C TYR A 258 12.22 6.25 8.63
N ASP A 259 13.51 6.50 8.73
CA ASP A 259 14.11 7.41 9.68
C ASP A 259 14.22 8.81 9.05
N GLU A 260 14.09 9.88 9.84
CA GLU A 260 14.37 11.27 9.38
C GLU A 260 15.87 11.52 9.13
N MET A 261 16.67 10.46 9.09
CA MET A 261 18.10 10.56 8.88
C MET A 261 18.37 10.94 7.43
N PRO A 262 19.20 11.96 7.19
CA PRO A 262 19.56 12.33 5.83
C PRO A 262 20.42 11.23 5.20
N ASP A 263 20.05 10.77 4.01
CA ASP A 263 20.90 9.96 3.13
C ASP A 263 21.59 10.80 2.07
N GLN A 264 22.61 10.23 1.44
CA GLN A 264 23.34 10.87 0.34
C GLN A 264 22.93 10.36 -1.04
N ILE A 265 21.87 9.54 -1.15
CA ILE A 265 21.52 8.86 -2.41
C ILE A 265 21.20 9.86 -3.52
N GLU A 266 20.41 10.91 -3.23
CA GLU A 266 20.11 11.97 -4.22
C GLU A 266 21.42 12.63 -4.68
N ASN A 267 22.30 13.02 -3.75
CA ASN A 267 23.55 13.69 -4.09
C ASN A 267 24.46 12.81 -4.98
N VAL A 268 24.65 11.53 -4.59
CA VAL A 268 25.48 10.56 -5.33
C VAL A 268 24.93 10.31 -6.73
N LEU A 269 23.61 10.13 -6.87
CA LEU A 269 22.98 9.93 -8.18
C LEU A 269 23.17 11.15 -9.07
N TYR A 270 22.96 12.35 -8.54
CA TYR A 270 23.10 13.58 -9.31
C TYR A 270 24.56 13.82 -9.73
N SER A 271 25.54 13.74 -8.82
CA SER A 271 26.94 13.96 -9.16
C SER A 271 27.50 12.91 -10.13
N SER A 272 27.02 11.67 -10.06
CA SER A 272 27.58 10.56 -10.85
C SER A 272 26.94 10.43 -12.24
N LEU A 273 25.64 10.71 -12.35
CA LEU A 273 24.86 10.44 -13.56
C LEU A 273 24.52 11.71 -14.36
N MET A 274 24.29 12.83 -13.68
CA MET A 274 23.91 14.09 -14.34
C MET A 274 25.14 14.76 -14.98
N ASP A 275 26.26 14.82 -14.25
CA ASP A 275 27.47 15.51 -14.71
C ASP A 275 28.14 14.81 -15.91
N ARG A 276 27.99 13.48 -16.03
CA ARG A 276 28.47 12.72 -17.20
C ARG A 276 27.82 13.14 -18.52
N ILE A 277 26.55 13.55 -18.49
CA ILE A 277 25.83 13.96 -19.71
C ILE A 277 26.24 15.38 -20.12
N VAL A 278 26.45 16.26 -19.12
CA VAL A 278 26.88 17.65 -19.35
C VAL A 278 28.33 17.72 -19.84
N LEU A 279 29.23 16.85 -19.35
CA LEU A 279 30.62 16.80 -19.83
C LEU A 279 30.77 16.22 -21.25
N ASN A 280 29.88 15.34 -21.69
CA ASN A 280 29.97 14.72 -23.03
C ASN A 280 29.63 15.68 -24.19
N SER A 281 29.12 16.89 -23.91
CA SER A 281 28.87 17.93 -24.92
C SER A 281 30.02 18.92 -25.11
N SER A 282 31.06 18.91 -24.25
CA SER A 282 32.22 19.81 -24.38
C SER A 282 33.51 19.22 -23.80
N LEU A 283 34.41 18.82 -24.71
CA LEU A 283 35.86 18.54 -24.53
C LEU A 283 36.36 17.34 -23.69
N GLN A 284 37.05 16.45 -24.43
CA GLN A 284 38.30 15.73 -24.13
C GLN A 284 38.55 15.07 -22.76
N LYS A 285 38.63 13.73 -22.82
CA LYS A 285 39.50 12.79 -22.09
C LYS A 285 40.51 13.39 -21.09
N THR A 286 40.26 13.26 -19.77
CA THR A 286 41.05 12.56 -18.72
C THR A 286 40.64 13.03 -17.30
N PRO A 287 41.04 12.34 -16.21
CA PRO A 287 40.84 10.94 -15.87
C PRO A 287 39.99 10.84 -14.58
N MET A 288 38.70 10.49 -14.69
CA MET A 288 37.82 10.36 -13.53
C MET A 288 37.57 8.88 -13.23
N GLU A 289 38.67 8.18 -12.94
CA GLU A 289 38.67 6.77 -12.46
C GLU A 289 38.27 6.65 -10.99
N ALA A 290 38.29 7.74 -10.21
CA ALA A 290 38.01 7.70 -8.77
C ALA A 290 36.51 7.78 -8.39
N VAL A 291 35.63 8.34 -9.23
CA VAL A 291 34.16 8.38 -8.97
C VAL A 291 33.44 7.18 -9.62
N LEU A 292 34.19 6.35 -10.34
CA LEU A 292 33.66 5.13 -10.96
C LEU A 292 33.34 4.02 -9.94
N ASP A 293 33.83 4.14 -8.69
CA ASP A 293 33.72 3.07 -7.69
C ASP A 293 32.41 3.09 -6.89
N LEU A 294 31.79 4.26 -6.67
CA LEU A 294 30.60 4.37 -5.77
C LEU A 294 29.30 3.77 -6.32
N LEU A 295 29.16 3.66 -7.65
CA LEU A 295 28.01 3.02 -8.32
C LEU A 295 28.35 1.60 -8.82
N ALA A 296 29.51 1.08 -8.42
CA ALA A 296 29.95 -0.31 -8.62
C ALA A 296 29.94 -1.11 -7.30
N LEU A 297 29.34 -0.53 -6.25
CA LEU A 297 29.10 -1.14 -4.95
C LEU A 297 27.74 -1.84 -4.90
N ASP A 298 27.72 -3.03 -4.31
CA ASP A 298 26.51 -3.81 -4.08
C ASP A 298 25.49 -3.15 -3.12
N THR A 299 25.94 -2.11 -2.41
CA THR A 299 25.25 -1.39 -1.35
C THR A 299 25.61 0.09 -1.41
N TRP A 300 24.69 0.96 -0.97
CA TRP A 300 24.95 2.39 -0.92
C TRP A 300 25.93 2.73 0.21
N GLU A 301 27.16 3.15 -0.11
CA GLU A 301 28.12 3.66 0.89
C GLU A 301 27.54 4.93 1.56
N GLU A 302 27.53 4.96 2.90
CA GLU A 302 27.01 6.05 3.75
C GLU A 302 25.48 6.24 3.79
N VAL A 303 24.68 5.27 3.35
CA VAL A 303 23.26 5.23 3.71
C VAL A 303 23.13 4.82 5.16
N SER A 304 22.28 5.54 5.92
CA SER A 304 21.88 5.14 7.28
C SER A 304 21.62 3.63 7.29
N GLN A 305 22.27 2.89 8.20
CA GLN A 305 22.11 1.43 8.33
C GLN A 305 20.64 0.99 8.50
N ASN A 306 19.72 1.94 8.74
CA ASN A 306 18.30 1.72 8.93
C ASN A 306 17.45 1.86 7.64
N SER A 307 17.96 2.50 6.58
CA SER A 307 17.17 2.67 5.35
C SER A 307 17.16 1.37 4.55
N THR A 308 15.97 0.84 4.26
CA THR A 308 15.83 -0.42 3.52
C THR A 308 16.03 -0.16 2.03
N THR A 309 17.10 -0.70 1.45
CA THR A 309 17.41 -0.58 0.02
C THR A 309 16.34 -1.25 -0.85
N LEU A 310 15.84 -0.49 -1.84
CA LEU A 310 14.87 -0.94 -2.84
C LEU A 310 15.54 -1.16 -4.19
N LEU A 311 16.34 -0.20 -4.66
CA LEU A 311 17.19 -0.31 -5.84
C LEU A 311 18.65 -0.24 -5.43
N LYS A 312 19.45 -1.17 -5.95
CA LYS A 312 20.90 -1.13 -5.77
C LYS A 312 21.52 -0.01 -6.62
N PRO A 313 22.73 0.45 -6.29
CA PRO A 313 23.47 1.42 -7.10
C PRO A 313 23.61 0.98 -8.57
N GLU A 314 23.93 -0.29 -8.84
CA GLU A 314 24.07 -0.82 -10.21
C GLU A 314 22.73 -0.86 -10.96
N ASP A 315 21.65 -1.23 -10.27
CA ASP A 315 20.31 -1.28 -10.85
C ASP A 315 19.86 0.14 -11.23
N SER A 316 20.12 1.10 -10.33
CA SER A 316 19.84 2.53 -10.56
C SER A 316 20.63 3.08 -11.76
N LYS A 317 21.91 2.71 -11.87
CA LYS A 317 22.76 3.07 -13.01
C LYS A 317 22.26 2.44 -14.31
N SER A 318 21.88 1.17 -14.28
CA SER A 318 21.37 0.43 -15.44
C SER A 318 20.05 1.01 -15.94
N LEU A 319 19.13 1.30 -15.01
CA LEU A 319 17.87 2.00 -15.29
C LEU A 319 18.10 3.39 -15.89
N TRP A 320 19.04 4.16 -15.33
CA TRP A 320 19.39 5.46 -15.87
C TRP A 320 19.89 5.38 -17.30
N MET A 321 20.80 4.46 -17.61
CA MET A 321 21.31 4.27 -18.98
C MET A 321 20.19 3.88 -19.94
N MET A 322 19.27 3.00 -19.53
CA MET A 322 18.11 2.60 -20.32
C MET A 322 17.20 3.80 -20.62
N PHE A 323 16.87 4.58 -19.59
CA PHE A 323 16.10 5.82 -19.72
C PHE A 323 16.76 6.83 -20.68
N ILE A 324 18.08 7.00 -20.59
CA ILE A 324 18.82 7.91 -21.48
C ILE A 324 18.74 7.45 -22.94
N GLU A 325 18.71 6.16 -23.23
CA GLU A 325 18.47 5.67 -24.59
C GLU A 325 17.02 5.92 -25.05
N GLU A 326 16.04 5.69 -24.18
CA GLU A 326 14.61 5.85 -24.52
C GLU A 326 14.17 7.31 -24.68
N ILE A 327 14.81 8.26 -24.00
CA ILE A 327 14.47 9.69 -24.10
C ILE A 327 15.05 10.35 -25.37
N LYS A 328 16.07 9.76 -26.02
CA LYS A 328 16.69 10.29 -27.26
C LYS A 328 15.71 10.66 -28.37
N PRO A 329 14.74 9.80 -28.77
CA PRO A 329 13.77 10.17 -29.79
C PRO A 329 12.96 11.40 -29.39
N MET A 330 12.57 11.52 -28.12
CA MET A 330 11.79 12.65 -27.63
C MET A 330 12.60 13.96 -27.66
N VAL A 331 13.86 13.92 -27.24
CA VAL A 331 14.76 15.08 -27.33
C VAL A 331 14.96 15.51 -28.78
N THR A 332 15.09 14.54 -29.70
CA THR A 332 15.26 14.81 -31.14
C THR A 332 14.01 15.46 -31.74
N ASP A 333 12.83 14.98 -31.36
CA ASP A 333 11.54 15.53 -31.79
C ASP A 333 11.41 17.01 -31.36
N VAL A 334 11.64 17.29 -30.08
CA VAL A 334 11.60 18.67 -29.53
C VAL A 334 12.64 19.58 -30.20
N LYS A 335 13.86 19.07 -30.49
CA LYS A 335 14.90 19.81 -31.25
C LYS A 335 14.39 20.19 -32.64
N SER A 336 13.76 19.24 -33.34
CA SER A 336 13.24 19.46 -34.70
C SER A 336 12.12 20.51 -34.73
N HIS A 337 11.19 20.47 -33.77
CA HIS A 337 10.13 21.46 -33.62
C HIS A 337 10.69 22.85 -33.32
N GLN A 338 11.72 22.94 -32.47
CA GLN A 338 12.36 24.21 -32.17
C GLN A 338 13.02 24.82 -33.41
N ASP A 339 13.75 24.02 -34.19
CA ASP A 339 14.42 24.49 -35.40
C ASP A 339 13.44 24.89 -36.51
N ALA A 340 12.30 24.19 -36.63
CA ALA A 340 11.21 24.60 -37.50
C ALA A 340 10.67 25.99 -37.09
N ARG A 341 10.45 26.22 -35.79
CA ARG A 341 10.00 27.53 -35.26
C ARG A 341 11.02 28.65 -35.52
N LYS A 342 12.32 28.37 -35.33
CA LYS A 342 13.41 29.32 -35.66
C LYS A 342 13.37 29.72 -37.15
N LYS A 343 13.19 28.75 -38.05
CA LYS A 343 13.06 29.00 -39.50
C LYS A 343 11.81 29.83 -39.81
N THR A 344 10.65 29.48 -39.27
CA THR A 344 9.42 30.25 -39.48
C THR A 344 9.58 31.70 -39.02
N ARG A 345 10.24 31.94 -37.89
CA ARG A 345 10.53 33.28 -37.40
C ARG A 345 11.49 34.04 -38.31
N SER A 346 12.56 33.41 -38.82
CA SER A 346 13.49 34.09 -39.73
C SER A 346 12.80 34.50 -41.03
N TYR A 347 11.91 33.65 -41.56
CA TYR A 347 11.06 34.01 -42.69
C TYR A 347 10.11 35.17 -42.39
N ALA A 348 9.45 35.18 -41.22
CA ALA A 348 8.56 36.28 -40.82
C ALA A 348 9.32 37.61 -40.64
N ALA A 349 10.51 37.58 -40.04
CA ALA A 349 11.37 38.75 -39.88
C ALA A 349 11.87 39.29 -41.24
N ALA A 350 12.25 38.40 -42.16
CA ALA A 350 12.64 38.78 -43.52
C ALA A 350 11.47 39.43 -44.28
N ALA A 351 10.27 38.87 -44.19
CA ALA A 351 9.07 39.44 -44.82
C ALA A 351 8.69 40.82 -44.24
N ALA A 352 8.82 41.00 -42.92
CA ALA A 352 8.63 42.30 -42.27
C ALA A 352 9.69 43.33 -42.68
N GLY A 353 10.95 42.90 -42.84
CA GLY A 353 12.05 43.75 -43.32
C GLY A 353 11.80 44.26 -44.74
N VAL A 354 11.33 43.40 -45.65
CA VAL A 354 10.97 43.79 -47.02
C VAL A 354 9.81 44.80 -47.05
N ALA A 355 8.85 44.68 -46.12
CA ALA A 355 7.76 45.64 -46.00
C ALA A 355 8.21 47.02 -45.46
N VAL A 356 9.27 47.08 -44.65
CA VAL A 356 9.84 48.33 -44.10
C VAL A 356 10.81 49.01 -45.07
N THR A 357 11.50 48.24 -45.92
CA THR A 357 12.36 48.79 -46.99
C THR A 357 11.62 49.06 -48.29
N GLY A 358 10.28 49.05 -48.26
CA GLY A 358 9.44 49.53 -49.36
C GLY A 358 9.68 51.00 -49.63
N VAL A 359 10.65 51.26 -50.51
CA VAL A 359 10.76 52.48 -51.30
C VAL A 359 9.38 52.82 -51.84
N ALA A 360 8.95 54.06 -51.60
CA ALA A 360 7.82 54.68 -52.26
C ALA A 360 8.06 54.67 -53.78
N ALA A 361 7.49 53.70 -54.48
CA ALA A 361 7.19 53.82 -55.90
C ALA A 361 5.66 53.86 -56.02
N VAL A 362 5.13 55.08 -56.06
CA VAL A 362 3.74 55.38 -56.40
C VAL A 362 3.48 54.90 -57.83
N VAL A 363 2.75 53.80 -58.01
CA VAL A 363 1.81 53.62 -59.12
C VAL A 363 0.58 52.84 -58.61
N ALA A 364 -0.58 53.45 -58.82
CA ALA A 364 -1.97 53.10 -58.50
C ALA A 364 -2.37 51.61 -58.24
N GLY A 365 -3.33 51.41 -57.32
CA GLY A 365 -3.78 50.15 -56.68
C GLY A 365 -4.53 49.12 -57.55
N PRO A 366 -5.33 48.16 -56.97
CA PRO A 366 -5.84 48.09 -55.58
C PRO A 366 -5.75 46.71 -54.86
N ALA A 367 -5.29 46.75 -53.60
CA ALA A 367 -5.94 46.27 -52.36
C ALA A 367 -6.65 44.88 -52.21
N VAL A 368 -6.68 43.97 -53.20
CA VAL A 368 -7.45 42.70 -53.06
C VAL A 368 -6.60 41.49 -52.65
N VAL A 369 -5.27 41.53 -52.83
CA VAL A 369 -4.43 40.32 -52.67
C VAL A 369 -3.92 40.09 -51.24
N VAL A 370 -3.79 41.15 -50.43
CA VAL A 370 -3.23 41.05 -49.06
C VAL A 370 -4.22 40.45 -48.06
N SER A 371 -5.52 40.69 -48.25
CA SER A 371 -6.58 40.13 -47.39
C SER A 371 -6.78 38.62 -47.58
N LEU A 372 -6.43 38.08 -48.75
CA LEU A 372 -6.54 36.65 -49.05
C LEU A 372 -5.44 35.82 -48.39
N GLY A 373 -4.21 36.35 -48.32
CA GLY A 373 -3.08 35.68 -47.66
C GLY A 373 -3.25 35.52 -46.15
N ILE A 374 -3.80 36.54 -45.49
CA ILE A 374 -4.03 36.53 -44.03
C ILE A 374 -5.20 35.58 -43.66
N ALA A 375 -6.22 35.49 -44.52
CA ALA A 375 -7.35 34.57 -44.30
C ALA A 375 -6.98 33.10 -44.50
N ILE A 376 -6.11 32.79 -45.47
CA ILE A 376 -5.59 31.43 -45.70
C ILE A 376 -4.69 31.00 -44.53
N PHE A 377 -3.87 31.91 -43.99
CA PHE A 377 -3.00 31.64 -42.84
C PHE A 377 -3.79 31.41 -41.54
N ARG A 378 -4.89 32.15 -41.29
CA ARG A 378 -5.79 31.89 -40.16
C ARG A 378 -6.54 30.56 -40.27
N ARG A 379 -6.82 30.07 -41.48
CA ARG A 379 -7.55 28.80 -41.71
C ARG A 379 -6.65 27.57 -41.57
N ALA A 380 -5.36 27.71 -41.83
CA ALA A 380 -4.37 26.64 -41.61
C ALA A 380 -4.08 26.42 -40.12
N ILE A 381 -4.12 27.47 -39.30
CA ILE A 381 -3.87 27.41 -37.85
C ILE A 381 -5.04 26.79 -37.05
N MET A 382 -6.26 26.75 -37.61
CA MET A 382 -7.42 26.15 -36.93
C MET A 382 -7.63 24.65 -37.24
N ARG A 383 -6.73 24.00 -37.99
CA ARG A 383 -6.84 22.57 -38.37
C ARG A 383 -5.59 21.73 -38.05
N MET A 384 -4.64 22.28 -37.30
CA MET A 384 -3.64 21.53 -36.54
C MET A 384 -3.97 21.72 -35.07
#